data_AF-A0A7J9JFE4-F1
#
_entry.id   AF-A0A7J9JFE4-F1
#
_cell.length_a   1.000
_cell.length_b   1.000
_cell.length_c   1.000
_cell.angle_alpha   90.00
_cell.angle_beta   90.00
_cell.angle_gamma   90.00
#
_symmetry.space_group_name_H-M   'P 1'
#
loop_
_entity.id
_entity.type
_entity.pdbx_description
1 polymer ?
#
loop_
_entity_poly.entity_id
_entity_poly.type
_entity_poly.pdbx_seq_one_letter_code
_entity_poly.pdbx_strand_id
1 'polypeptide(L)'
;DNRVLDPKKAQNIAILLRALNVTVEEVCEALLEGNADTLGTELLESLLKMAPTKEEERKLKDYKDDSPVKLGPAEKFLKAVLDIPFAFRRVDAMLYMANFESEVEYLKKSFQTLEVIFTYSISVCSAFSRFLPRFLSAFLGCLFML
;
A
#
# COMPACT_ATOMS: atom_id res chain seq x y z
N ASP A 1 -25.73 19.41 -16.88
CA ASP A 1 -25.74 18.75 -15.55
C ASP A 1 -25.22 19.67 -14.47
N ASN A 2 -26.05 19.96 -13.46
CA ASN A 2 -25.74 20.86 -12.34
C ASN A 2 -25.18 20.13 -11.10
N ARG A 3 -24.64 18.92 -11.28
CA ARG A 3 -24.14 18.07 -10.19
C ARG A 3 -22.61 18.19 -10.08
N VAL A 4 -22.14 18.30 -8.84
CA VAL A 4 -20.71 18.47 -8.51
C VAL A 4 -19.97 17.14 -8.61
N LEU A 5 -20.54 16.08 -8.02
CA LEU A 5 -20.06 14.70 -8.11
C LEU A 5 -21.04 13.80 -8.87
N ASP A 6 -20.53 12.69 -9.41
CA ASP A 6 -21.37 11.61 -9.91
C ASP A 6 -22.18 10.97 -8.75
N PRO A 7 -23.49 10.69 -8.93
CA PRO A 7 -24.34 10.14 -7.88
C PRO A 7 -23.84 8.80 -7.31
N LYS A 8 -23.26 7.93 -8.15
CA LYS A 8 -22.71 6.64 -7.72
C LYS A 8 -21.48 6.85 -6.86
N LYS A 9 -20.63 7.81 -7.23
CA LYS A 9 -19.44 8.18 -6.44
C LYS A 9 -19.82 8.76 -5.09
N ALA A 10 -20.76 9.71 -5.07
CA ALA A 10 -21.28 10.30 -3.83
C ALA A 10 -21.90 9.24 -2.90
N GLN A 11 -22.63 8.27 -3.47
CA GLN A 11 -23.18 7.16 -2.70
C GLN A 11 -22.10 6.26 -2.10
N ASN A 12 -21.08 5.89 -2.88
CA ASN A 12 -19.97 5.08 -2.39
C ASN A 12 -19.22 5.76 -1.23
N ILE A 13 -18.97 7.06 -1.34
CA ILE A 13 -18.36 7.88 -0.28
C ILE A 13 -19.24 7.87 0.98
N ALA A 14 -20.55 8.09 0.82
CA ALA A 14 -21.48 8.11 1.95
C ALA A 14 -21.58 6.75 2.67
N ILE A 15 -21.53 5.64 1.94
CA ILE A 15 -21.52 4.29 2.53
C ILE A 15 -20.23 4.06 3.32
N LEU A 16 -19.09 4.41 2.76
CA LEU A 16 -17.80 4.26 3.43
C LEU A 16 -17.75 5.09 4.72
N LEU A 17 -18.15 6.37 4.68
CA LEU A 17 -18.19 7.23 5.87
C LEU A 17 -19.04 6.63 6.99
N ARG A 18 -20.16 5.98 6.64
CA ARG A 18 -21.00 5.28 7.62
C ARG A 18 -20.37 4.00 8.17
N ALA A 19 -19.62 3.28 7.34
CA ALA A 19 -18.96 2.04 7.75
C ALA A 19 -17.79 2.29 8.70
N LEU A 20 -17.09 3.40 8.52
CA LEU A 20 -15.84 3.67 9.24
C LEU A 20 -16.04 4.27 10.62
N ASN A 21 -17.21 4.85 10.92
CA ASN A 21 -17.47 5.54 12.19
C ASN A 21 -16.38 6.58 12.58
N VAL A 22 -15.66 7.10 11.58
CA VAL A 22 -14.67 8.19 11.72
C VAL A 22 -15.33 9.49 11.27
N THR A 23 -15.12 10.53 12.05
CA THR A 23 -15.63 11.88 11.77
C THR A 23 -14.78 12.58 10.70
N VAL A 24 -15.34 13.63 10.08
CA VAL A 24 -14.61 14.40 9.06
C VAL A 24 -13.42 15.10 9.69
N GLU A 25 -13.59 15.56 10.92
CA GLU A 25 -12.61 16.25 11.75
C GLU A 25 -11.41 15.34 12.04
N GLU A 26 -11.64 14.10 12.47
CA GLU A 26 -10.57 13.12 12.71
C GLU A 26 -9.77 12.81 11.43
N VAL A 27 -10.45 12.68 10.28
CA VAL A 27 -9.75 12.48 9.00
C VAL A 27 -8.89 13.70 8.67
N CYS A 28 -9.44 14.91 8.84
CA CYS A 28 -8.71 16.13 8.52
C CYS A 28 -7.50 16.33 9.44
N GLU A 29 -7.66 16.09 10.74
CA GLU A 29 -6.59 16.18 11.74
C GLU A 29 -5.48 15.17 11.43
N ALA A 30 -5.83 13.89 11.20
CA ALA A 30 -4.85 12.87 10.86
C ALA A 30 -4.07 13.19 9.58
N LEU A 31 -4.71 13.80 8.57
CA LEU A 31 -4.04 14.25 7.35
C LEU A 31 -3.12 15.45 7.56
N LEU A 32 -3.45 16.35 8.49
CA LEU A 32 -2.62 17.49 8.85
C LEU A 32 -1.38 17.04 9.63
N GLU A 33 -1.57 16.16 10.60
CA GLU A 33 -0.51 15.58 11.43
C GLU A 33 0.33 14.55 10.67
N GLY A 34 -0.22 13.93 9.62
CA GLY A 34 0.44 12.86 8.88
C GLY A 34 0.45 11.53 9.63
N ASN A 35 -0.53 11.31 10.51
CA ASN A 35 -0.61 10.11 11.34
C ASN A 35 -1.40 9.00 10.64
N ALA A 36 -0.67 8.03 10.05
CA ALA A 36 -1.26 6.92 9.31
C ALA A 36 -1.95 5.89 10.23
N ASP A 37 -1.52 5.77 11.49
CA ASP A 37 -2.02 4.79 12.44
C ASP A 37 -3.45 5.12 12.90
N THR A 38 -3.78 6.41 13.00
CA THR A 38 -5.13 6.87 13.37
C THR A 38 -6.19 6.45 12.36
N LEU A 39 -5.86 6.48 11.07
CA LEU A 39 -6.81 6.13 10.01
C LEU A 39 -6.76 4.65 9.65
N GLY A 40 -5.57 4.04 9.70
CA GLY A 40 -5.35 2.68 9.24
C GLY A 40 -5.26 2.57 7.72
N THR A 41 -4.60 1.51 7.25
CA THR A 41 -4.31 1.27 5.82
C THR A 41 -5.58 1.09 4.99
N GLU A 42 -6.57 0.35 5.48
CA GLU A 42 -7.83 0.11 4.78
C GLU A 42 -8.60 1.40 4.48
N LEU A 43 -8.57 2.34 5.44
CA LEU A 43 -9.17 3.66 5.27
C LEU A 43 -8.38 4.50 4.26
N LEU A 44 -7.05 4.56 4.40
CA LEU A 44 -6.20 5.32 3.47
C LEU A 44 -6.38 4.83 2.02
N GLU A 45 -6.43 3.51 1.79
CA GLU A 45 -6.75 2.95 0.47
C GLU A 45 -8.12 3.36 -0.04
N SER A 46 -9.13 3.35 0.84
CA SER A 46 -10.50 3.72 0.49
C SER A 46 -10.60 5.21 0.14
N LEU A 47 -9.89 6.07 0.87
CA LEU A 47 -9.78 7.51 0.59
C LEU A 47 -9.12 7.76 -0.76
N LEU A 48 -8.06 7.04 -1.11
CA LEU A 48 -7.41 7.16 -2.43
C LEU A 48 -8.36 6.77 -3.57
N LYS A 49 -9.13 5.69 -3.41
CA LYS A 49 -10.15 5.26 -4.40
C LYS A 49 -11.26 6.31 -4.59
N MET A 50 -11.43 7.21 -3.62
CA MET A 50 -12.44 8.28 -3.63
C MET A 50 -11.91 9.61 -4.17
N ALA A 51 -10.64 9.69 -4.55
CA ALA A 51 -10.03 10.93 -5.04
C ALA A 51 -10.89 11.57 -6.15
N PRO A 52 -11.25 12.86 -6.02
CA PRO A 52 -11.98 13.59 -7.06
C PRO A 52 -11.11 13.73 -8.31
N THR A 53 -11.74 13.79 -9.48
CA THR A 53 -11.02 14.23 -10.70
C THR A 53 -10.68 15.71 -10.58
N LYS A 54 -9.76 16.20 -11.43
CA LYS A 54 -9.38 17.62 -11.43
C LYS A 54 -10.59 18.54 -11.69
N GLU A 55 -11.52 18.10 -12.52
CA GLU A 55 -12.76 18.83 -12.81
C GLU A 55 -13.70 18.86 -11.60
N GLU A 56 -13.86 17.73 -10.90
CA GLU A 56 -14.66 17.63 -9.67
C GLU A 56 -14.06 18.48 -8.55
N GLU A 57 -12.74 18.43 -8.37
CA GLU A 57 -12.01 19.25 -7.41
C GLU A 57 -12.23 20.74 -7.66
N ARG A 58 -12.11 21.19 -8.93
CA ARG A 58 -12.39 22.58 -9.29
C ARG A 58 -13.82 22.99 -8.92
N LYS A 59 -14.81 22.15 -9.26
CA LYS A 59 -16.22 22.42 -8.91
C LYS A 59 -16.46 22.49 -7.40
N LEU A 60 -15.80 21.63 -6.61
CA LEU A 60 -15.91 21.63 -5.15
C LEU A 60 -15.26 22.87 -4.52
N LYS A 61 -14.12 23.32 -5.06
CA LYS A 61 -13.43 24.53 -4.60
C LYS A 61 -14.17 25.81 -4.96
N ASP A 62 -14.69 25.89 -6.18
CA ASP A 62 -15.44 27.06 -6.68
C ASP A 62 -16.87 27.17 -6.10
N TYR A 63 -17.33 26.12 -5.41
CA TYR A 63 -18.65 26.11 -4.78
C TYR A 63 -18.74 27.13 -3.62
N LYS A 64 -19.67 28.08 -3.74
CA LYS A 64 -20.03 29.06 -2.69
C LYS A 64 -21.24 28.57 -1.90
N ASP A 65 -21.27 28.79 -0.59
CA ASP A 65 -22.37 28.33 0.29
C ASP A 65 -23.73 28.96 -0.02
N ASP A 66 -23.76 30.12 -0.69
CA ASP A 66 -24.99 30.77 -1.18
C ASP A 66 -25.57 30.13 -2.46
N SER A 67 -24.98 29.03 -2.93
CA SER A 67 -25.42 28.37 -4.16
C SER A 67 -26.78 27.69 -3.98
N PRO A 68 -27.68 27.73 -4.99
CA PRO A 68 -29.00 27.10 -4.92
C PRO A 68 -28.96 25.57 -4.81
N VAL A 69 -27.84 24.95 -5.15
CA VAL A 69 -27.62 23.50 -5.09
C VAL A 69 -26.95 23.16 -3.77
N LYS A 70 -27.63 22.56 -2.79
CA LYS A 70 -27.00 22.14 -1.54
C LYS A 70 -26.05 20.96 -1.75
N LEU A 71 -24.84 21.04 -1.19
CA LEU A 71 -23.91 19.92 -1.13
C LEU A 71 -24.45 18.79 -0.26
N GLY A 72 -24.34 17.56 -0.74
CA GLY A 72 -24.60 16.37 0.05
C GLY A 72 -23.46 16.07 1.03
N PRO A 73 -23.61 15.04 1.88
CA PRO A 73 -22.61 14.66 2.88
C PRO A 73 -21.25 14.32 2.25
N ALA A 74 -21.24 13.63 1.11
CA ALA A 74 -20.03 13.24 0.40
C ALA A 74 -19.29 14.45 -0.19
N GLU A 75 -20.00 15.39 -0.80
CA GLU A 75 -19.42 16.62 -1.33
C GLU A 75 -18.85 17.49 -0.21
N LYS A 76 -19.55 17.61 0.93
CA LYS A 76 -19.06 18.35 2.10
C LYS A 76 -17.77 17.74 2.65
N PHE A 77 -17.73 16.41 2.78
CA PHE A 77 -16.55 15.68 3.20
C PHE A 77 -15.37 15.95 2.25
N LEU A 78 -15.55 15.78 0.94
CA LEU A 78 -14.49 16.01 -0.02
C LEU A 78 -14.05 17.48 -0.05
N LYS A 79 -14.96 18.44 0.11
CA LYS A 79 -14.60 19.86 0.21
C LYS A 79 -13.71 20.12 1.42
N ALA A 80 -14.05 19.59 2.60
CA ALA A 80 -13.23 19.73 3.80
C ALA A 80 -11.83 19.10 3.65
N VAL A 81 -11.75 17.91 3.03
CA VAL A 81 -10.47 17.27 2.73
C VAL A 81 -9.66 18.08 1.71
N LEU A 82 -10.29 18.65 0.69
CA LEU A 82 -9.63 19.47 -0.34
C LEU A 82 -9.12 20.83 0.14
N ASP A 83 -9.63 21.33 1.28
CA ASP A 83 -9.06 22.50 1.95
C ASP A 83 -7.66 22.22 2.51
N ILE A 84 -7.31 20.95 2.75
CA ILE A 84 -5.97 20.55 3.15
C ILE A 84 -5.04 20.57 1.93
N PRO A 85 -3.92 21.31 1.98
CA PRO A 85 -2.96 21.34 0.89
C PRO A 85 -2.42 19.94 0.56
N PHE A 86 -2.59 19.54 -0.69
CA PHE A 86 -2.14 18.25 -1.23
C PHE A 86 -2.72 17.03 -0.51
N ALA A 87 -3.96 17.11 0.01
CA ALA A 87 -4.59 16.07 0.82
C ALA A 87 -4.42 14.64 0.27
N PHE A 88 -4.79 14.39 -0.99
CA PHE A 88 -4.68 13.05 -1.57
C PHE A 88 -3.24 12.58 -1.79
N ARG A 89 -2.28 13.50 -1.97
CA ARG A 89 -0.85 13.13 -1.99
C ARG A 89 -0.33 12.80 -0.60
N ARG A 90 -0.87 13.44 0.45
CA ARG A 90 -0.58 13.08 1.85
C ARG A 90 -1.13 11.69 2.16
N VAL A 91 -2.37 11.39 1.75
CA VAL A 91 -2.95 10.03 1.89
C VAL A 91 -2.06 8.99 1.23
N ASP A 92 -1.62 9.24 -0.01
CA ASP A 92 -0.74 8.34 -0.77
C ASP A 92 0.60 8.10 -0.04
N ALA A 93 1.23 9.17 0.44
CA ALA A 93 2.47 9.08 1.21
C ALA A 93 2.27 8.36 2.56
N MET A 94 1.18 8.62 3.26
CA MET A 94 0.84 7.98 4.54
C MET A 94 0.61 6.48 4.35
N LEU A 95 -0.10 6.08 3.30
CA LEU A 95 -0.30 4.67 2.96
C LEU A 95 1.04 4.00 2.66
N TYR A 96 1.89 4.64 1.84
CA TYR A 96 3.23 4.13 1.57
C TYR A 96 4.04 3.92 2.86
N MET A 97 4.06 4.93 3.75
CA MET A 97 4.78 4.85 5.01
C MET A 97 4.27 3.74 5.93
N ALA A 98 2.94 3.53 5.99
CA ALA A 98 2.33 2.46 6.77
C ALA A 98 2.72 1.06 6.26
N ASN A 99 2.87 0.90 4.95
CA ASN A 99 3.26 -0.37 4.34
C ASN A 99 4.78 -0.59 4.31
N PHE A 100 5.58 0.48 4.35
CA PHE A 100 7.02 0.45 4.10
C PHE A 100 7.78 -0.53 5.00
N GLU A 101 7.51 -0.54 6.31
CA GLU A 101 8.21 -1.42 7.25
C GLU A 101 7.95 -2.90 6.93
N SER A 102 6.71 -3.25 6.59
CA SER A 102 6.33 -4.61 6.22
C SER A 102 6.99 -5.07 4.92
N GLU A 103 7.10 -4.17 3.93
CA GLU A 103 7.75 -4.45 2.65
C GLU A 103 9.26 -4.66 2.82
N VAL A 104 9.91 -3.83 3.64
CA VAL A 104 11.34 -3.96 3.96
C VAL A 104 11.60 -5.27 4.70
N GLU A 105 10.76 -5.62 5.68
CA GLU A 105 10.92 -6.86 6.44
C GLU A 105 10.71 -8.10 5.57
N TYR A 106 9.72 -8.07 4.68
CA TYR A 106 9.50 -9.12 3.68
C TYR A 106 10.73 -9.31 2.79
N LEU A 107 11.31 -8.20 2.31
CA LEU A 107 12.47 -8.24 1.44
C LEU A 107 13.71 -8.79 2.18
N LYS A 108 13.94 -8.37 3.43
CA LYS A 108 15.02 -8.91 4.29
C LYS A 108 14.90 -10.42 4.47
N LYS A 109 13.71 -10.93 4.80
CA LYS A 109 13.45 -12.38 4.94
C LYS A 109 13.70 -13.13 3.65
N SER A 110 13.32 -12.55 2.52
CA SER A 110 13.57 -13.12 1.20
C SER A 110 15.08 -13.26 0.94
N PHE A 111 15.87 -12.22 1.25
CA PHE A 111 17.33 -12.29 1.11
C PHE A 111 17.99 -13.29 2.06
N GLN A 112 17.57 -13.35 3.32
CA GLN A 112 18.06 -14.35 4.27
C GLN A 112 17.78 -15.78 3.80
N THR A 113 16.59 -16.02 3.25
CA THR A 113 16.22 -17.33 2.70
C THR A 113 17.15 -17.72 1.54
N LEU A 114 17.43 -16.79 0.64
CA LEU A 114 18.37 -17.01 -0.46
C LEU A 114 19.79 -17.29 0.07
N GLU A 115 20.27 -16.53 1.04
CA GLU A 115 21.61 -16.73 1.64
C GLU A 115 21.77 -18.13 2.24
N VAL A 116 20.76 -18.62 2.96
CA VAL A 116 20.74 -19.98 3.52
C VAL A 116 20.80 -21.03 2.41
N ILE A 117 20.01 -20.88 1.34
CA ILE A 117 20.00 -21.81 0.21
C ILE A 117 21.35 -21.82 -0.52
N PHE A 118 21.94 -20.64 -0.77
CA PHE A 118 23.26 -20.54 -1.40
C PHE A 118 24.35 -21.18 -0.53
N THR A 119 24.35 -20.92 0.77
CA THR A 119 25.32 -21.52 1.70
C THR A 119 25.19 -23.04 1.76
N TYR A 120 23.96 -23.55 1.83
CA TYR A 120 23.70 -24.99 1.82
C TYR A 120 24.15 -25.64 0.51
N SER A 121 23.78 -25.06 -0.64
CA SER A 121 24.15 -25.60 -1.96
C SER A 121 25.66 -25.61 -2.18
N ILE A 122 26.38 -24.54 -1.82
CA ILE A 122 27.85 -24.50 -1.87
C ILE A 122 28.45 -25.57 -0.96
N SER A 123 27.92 -25.75 0.25
CA SER A 123 28.39 -26.77 1.20
C SER A 123 28.22 -28.18 0.64
N VAL A 124 27.07 -28.47 0.01
CA VAL A 124 26.80 -29.75 -0.65
C VAL A 124 27.72 -29.96 -1.85
N CYS A 125 27.89 -28.96 -2.71
CA CYS A 125 28.79 -29.02 -3.87
C CYS A 125 30.25 -29.24 -3.43
N SER A 126 30.69 -28.56 -2.37
CA SER A 126 32.04 -28.71 -1.79
C SER A 126 32.25 -30.12 -1.22
N ALA A 127 31.26 -30.66 -0.51
CA ALA A 127 31.31 -32.04 -0.04
C ALA A 127 31.39 -33.02 -1.22
N PHE A 128 30.53 -32.86 -2.23
CA PHE A 128 30.52 -33.70 -3.42
C PHE A 128 31.86 -33.68 -4.17
N SER A 129 32.44 -32.51 -4.42
CA SER A 129 33.73 -32.38 -5.10
C SER A 129 34.88 -33.03 -4.32
N ARG A 130 34.80 -33.06 -2.98
CA ARG A 130 35.78 -33.74 -2.12
C ARG A 130 35.65 -35.27 -2.17
N PHE A 131 34.44 -35.81 -2.30
CA PHE A 131 34.21 -37.25 -2.30
C PHE A 131 34.33 -37.90 -3.68
N LEU A 132 34.02 -37.17 -4.75
CA LEU A 132 34.02 -37.68 -6.11
C LEU A 132 35.36 -38.33 -6.54
N PRO A 133 36.55 -37.75 -6.26
CA PRO A 133 37.83 -38.37 -6.64
C PRO A 133 38.09 -39.67 -5.89
N ARG A 134 37.72 -39.75 -4.61
CA ARG A 134 37.88 -40.95 -3.79
C ARG A 134 37.00 -42.09 -4.30
N PHE A 135 35.76 -41.78 -4.66
CA PHE A 135 34.84 -42.76 -5.22
C PHE A 135 35.33 -43.28 -6.58
N LEU A 136 35.77 -42.38 -7.48
CA LEU A 136 36.36 -42.75 -8.77
C LEU A 136 37.62 -43.61 -8.60
N SER A 137 38.50 -43.27 -7.66
CA SER A 137 39.71 -44.06 -7.39
C SER A 137 39.40 -45.47 -6.88
N ALA A 138 38.38 -45.61 -6.02
CA ALA A 138 37.96 -46.92 -5.51
C ALA A 138 37.33 -47.77 -6.63
N PHE A 139 36.52 -47.16 -7.49
CA PHE A 139 35.88 -47.84 -8.62
C PHE A 139 36.90 -48.33 -9.65
N LEU A 140 37.86 -47.48 -10.02
CA LEU A 140 38.97 -47.87 -10.90
C LEU A 140 39.83 -48.96 -10.25
N GLY A 141 40.13 -48.86 -8.94
CA GLY A 141 40.88 -49.87 -8.21
C GLY A 141 40.21 -51.25 -8.23
N CYS A 142 38.89 -51.32 -8.06
CA CYS A 142 38.13 -52.58 -8.18
C CYS A 142 38.11 -53.10 -9.62
N LEU A 143 38.05 -52.22 -10.63
CA LEU A 143 38.05 -52.61 -12.04
C LEU A 143 39.38 -53.24 -12.48
N PHE A 144 40.51 -52.80 -11.92
CA PHE A 144 41.84 -53.37 -12.17
C PHE A 144 42.14 -54.64 -11.38
N MET A 145 41.34 -54.98 -10.36
CA MET A 145 41.47 -56.23 -9.59
C MET A 145 40.59 -57.39 -10.11
N LEU A 146 39.76 -57.15 -11.12
CA LEU A 146 38.97 -58.16 -11.85
C LEU A 146 39.67 -58.51 -13.17
#